data_AF-A0A419RTF8-F1
#
_entry.id   AF-A0A419RTF8-F1
#
_cell.length_a   1.000
_cell.length_b   1.000
_cell.length_c   1.000
_cell.angle_alpha   90.00
_cell.angle_beta   90.00
_cell.angle_gamma   90.00
#
_symmetry.space_group_name_H-M   'P 1'
#
loop_
_entity.id
_entity.type
_entity.pdbx_description
1 polymer ?
#
loop_
_entity_poly.entity_id
_entity_poly.type
_entity_poly.pdbx_seq_one_letter_code
_entity_poly.pdbx_strand_id
1 'polypeptide(L)' 'MAADENKARGRYFAMALVRLAGAFLLAIGVLGIMGETTWPNWAVWLALVAGLICIAVIPQRMARRWRTPPE' A
#
# COMPACT_ATOMS: atom_id res chain seq x y z
N MET A 1 21.86 17.62 7.95
CA MET A 1 22.23 17.23 6.56
C MET A 1 22.13 15.72 6.37
N ALA A 2 23.12 14.88 6.75
CA ALA A 2 23.05 13.43 6.51
C ALA A 2 21.92 12.69 7.27
N ALA A 3 21.59 13.13 8.48
CA ALA A 3 20.51 12.55 9.28
C ALA A 3 19.11 12.80 8.67
N ASP A 4 18.90 13.98 8.07
CA ASP A 4 17.63 14.37 7.45
C ASP A 4 17.41 13.60 6.14
N GLU A 5 18.48 13.41 5.37
CA GLU A 5 18.46 12.64 4.12
C GLU A 5 18.16 11.16 4.37
N ASN A 6 18.75 10.55 5.40
CA ASN A 6 18.41 9.17 5.80
C ASN A 6 16.94 9.03 6.20
N LYS A 7 16.36 10.04 6.87
CA LYS A 7 14.95 10.06 7.28
C LYS A 7 14.02 10.24 6.08
N ALA A 8 14.35 11.12 5.14
CA ALA A 8 13.61 11.29 3.89
C ALA A 8 13.63 10.03 3.03
N ARG A 9 14.81 9.39 2.91
CA ARG A 9 14.99 8.15 2.16
C ARG A 9 14.19 6.99 2.77
N GLY A 10 14.20 6.85 4.09
CA GLY A 10 13.39 5.84 4.79
C GLY A 10 11.88 6.02 4.56
N ARG A 11 11.39 7.26 4.58
CA ARG A 11 9.99 7.59 4.29
C ARG A 11 9.59 7.25 2.86
N TYR A 12 10.45 7.59 1.89
CA TYR A 12 10.24 7.26 0.48
C TYR A 12 10.13 5.75 0.26
N PHE A 13 11.09 4.98 0.78
CA PHE A 13 11.07 3.53 0.64
C PHE A 13 9.86 2.89 1.30
N ALA A 14 9.46 3.36 2.48
CA ALA A 14 8.27 2.84 3.15
C ALA A 14 6.98 3.12 2.33
N MET A 15 6.83 4.32 1.75
CA MET A 15 5.71 4.60 0.84
C MET A 15 5.74 3.75 -0.44
N ALA A 16 6.92 3.54 -1.02
CA ALA A 16 7.09 2.71 -2.20
C ALA A 16 6.72 1.25 -1.92
N LEU A 17 7.21 0.68 -0.82
CA LEU A 17 6.89 -0.70 -0.40
C LEU A 17 5.41 -0.90 -0.16
N VAL A 18 4.74 0.05 0.52
CA VAL A 18 3.29 -0.01 0.75
C VAL A 18 2.51 -0.03 -0.57
N ARG A 19 2.90 0.83 -1.53
CA ARG A 19 2.27 0.85 -2.85
C ARG A 19 2.50 -0.45 -3.61
N LEU A 20 3.71 -1.00 -3.53
CA LEU A 20 4.06 -2.24 -4.22
C LEU A 20 3.31 -3.45 -3.62
N ALA A 21 3.20 -3.52 -2.30
CA ALA A 21 2.38 -4.51 -1.61
C ALA A 21 0.89 -4.37 -1.97
N GLY A 22 0.37 -3.14 -2.03
CA GLY A 22 -1.01 -2.89 -2.44
C GLY A 22 -1.28 -3.28 -3.90
N ALA A 23 -0.34 -2.99 -4.80
CA ALA A 23 -0.43 -3.38 -6.21
C ALA A 23 -0.40 -4.90 -6.37
N PHE A 24 0.44 -5.59 -5.59
CA PHE A 24 0.50 -7.05 -5.58
C PHE A 24 -0.82 -7.69 -5.10
N LEU A 25 -1.40 -7.16 -4.01
CA LEU A 25 -2.70 -7.59 -3.52
C LEU A 25 -3.83 -7.35 -4.52
N LEU A 26 -3.84 -6.20 -5.21
CA LEU A 26 -4.79 -5.93 -6.28
C LEU A 26 -4.62 -6.91 -7.45
N ALA A 27 -3.39 -7.16 -7.87
CA ALA A 27 -3.13 -8.11 -8.96
C ALA A 27 -3.65 -9.51 -8.61
N ILE A 28 -3.38 -10.02 -7.39
CA ILE A 28 -3.94 -11.29 -6.91
C ILE A 28 -5.46 -11.26 -6.92
N GLY A 29 -6.06 -10.17 -6.44
CA GLY A 29 -7.51 -10.01 -6.40
C GLY A 29 -8.15 -10.01 -7.80
N VAL A 30 -7.57 -9.31 -8.76
CA VAL A 30 -8.04 -9.29 -10.15
C VAL A 30 -7.88 -10.68 -10.80
N LEU A 31 -6.74 -11.34 -10.59
CA LEU A 31 -6.52 -12.70 -11.06
C LEU A 31 -7.52 -13.69 -10.45
N GLY A 32 -7.87 -13.52 -9.18
CA GLY A 32 -8.89 -14.32 -8.50
C GLY A 32 -10.31 -14.10 -9.02
N ILE A 33 -10.62 -12.93 -9.60
CA ILE A 33 -11.90 -12.71 -10.31
C ILE A 33 -11.88 -13.34 -11.70
N MET A 34 -10.74 -13.27 -12.39
CA MET A 34 -10.62 -13.72 -13.79
C MET A 34 -10.49 -15.25 -13.94
N GLY A 35 -9.96 -15.95 -12.94
CA GLY A 35 -9.79 -17.41 -12.98
C GLY A 35 -10.73 -18.15 -12.02
N GLU A 36 -10.93 -19.45 -12.26
CA GLU A 36 -11.41 -20.38 -11.22
C GLU A 36 -10.31 -20.56 -10.17
N THR A 37 -10.20 -19.58 -9.27
CA THR A 37 -9.26 -19.68 -8.17
C THR A 37 -9.73 -20.74 -7.17
N THR A 38 -8.80 -21.54 -6.65
CA THR A 38 -9.09 -22.52 -5.58
C THR A 38 -9.47 -21.82 -4.26
N TRP A 39 -9.30 -20.49 -4.18
CA TRP A 39 -9.55 -19.71 -2.99
C TRP A 39 -11.03 -19.35 -2.85
N PRO A 40 -11.56 -19.26 -1.63
CA PRO A 40 -12.94 -18.85 -1.44
C PRO A 40 -13.15 -17.40 -1.87
N ASN A 41 -14.32 -17.10 -2.45
CA ASN A 41 -14.66 -15.79 -3.02
C ASN A 41 -14.41 -14.61 -2.05
N TRP A 42 -14.64 -14.80 -0.75
CA TRP A 42 -14.39 -13.75 0.24
C TRP A 42 -12.91 -13.36 0.33
N ALA A 43 -11.98 -14.30 0.12
CA ALA A 43 -10.55 -14.02 0.16
C ALA A 43 -10.10 -13.19 -1.04
N VAL A 44 -10.68 -13.43 -2.22
CA VAL A 44 -10.44 -12.63 -3.44
C VAL A 44 -10.89 -11.19 -3.24
N TRP A 45 -12.10 -11.00 -2.73
CA TRP A 45 -12.62 -9.67 -2.40
C TRP A 45 -11.80 -8.97 -1.33
N LEU A 46 -11.36 -9.71 -0.31
CA LEU A 46 -10.51 -9.16 0.75
C LEU A 46 -9.16 -8.70 0.19
N ALA A 47 -8.54 -9.47 -0.71
CA ALA A 47 -7.30 -9.08 -1.38
C ALA A 47 -7.48 -7.80 -2.22
N LEU A 48 -8.59 -7.69 -2.97
CA LEU A 48 -8.90 -6.46 -3.73
C LEU A 48 -9.06 -5.25 -2.81
N VAL A 49 -9.92 -5.35 -1.80
CA VAL A 49 -10.20 -4.24 -0.88
C VAL A 49 -8.93 -3.84 -0.12
N ALA A 50 -8.16 -4.82 0.37
CA ALA A 50 -6.90 -4.57 1.05
C ALA A 50 -5.88 -3.90 0.13
N GLY A 51 -5.75 -4.35 -1.12
CA GLY A 51 -4.89 -3.74 -2.12
C GLY A 51 -5.25 -2.27 -2.39
N LEU A 52 -6.55 -1.98 -2.56
CA LEU A 52 -7.05 -0.62 -2.76
C LEU A 52 -6.74 0.29 -1.56
N ILE A 53 -6.96 -0.21 -0.33
CA ILE A 53 -6.65 0.51 0.91
C ILE A 53 -5.14 0.78 1.03
N CYS A 54 -4.30 -0.19 0.70
CA CYS A 54 -2.85 -0.05 0.74
C CYS A 54 -2.34 0.99 -0.27
N ILE A 55 -2.96 1.13 -1.44
CA ILE A 55 -2.53 2.12 -2.44
C ILE A 55 -3.08 3.52 -2.15
N ALA A 56 -4.31 3.63 -1.65
CA ALA A 56 -4.98 4.92 -1.47
C ALA A 56 -4.88 5.45 -0.03
N VAL A 57 -5.22 4.63 0.96
CA VAL A 57 -5.44 5.09 2.35
C VAL A 57 -4.15 5.13 3.15
N ILE A 58 -3.33 4.09 3.07
CA ILE A 58 -2.09 4.01 3.86
C ILE A 58 -1.11 5.15 3.50
N PRO A 59 -0.86 5.49 2.22
CA PRO A 59 0.06 6.56 1.87
C PRO A 59 -0.46 7.93 2.31
N GLN A 60 -1.77 8.16 2.25
CA GLN A 60 -2.40 9.37 2.77
C GLN A 60 -2.23 9.49 4.28
N ARG A 61 -2.42 8.39 5.03
CA ARG A 61 -2.18 8.34 6.47
C ARG A 61 -0.71 8.59 6.81
N MET A 62 0.22 7.98 6.08
CA MET A 62 1.67 8.20 6.25
C MET A 62 2.05 9.64 5.94
N ALA A 63 1.53 10.22 4.84
CA ALA A 63 1.78 11.60 4.47
C ALA A 63 1.25 12.58 5.54
N ARG A 64 0.06 12.34 6.09
CA ARG A 64 -0.47 13.14 7.21
C ARG A 64 0.39 13.02 8.47
N ARG A 65 0.88 11.82 8.77
CA ARG A 65 1.74 11.56 9.94
C ARG A 65 3.15 12.14 9.79
N TRP A 66 3.62 12.33 8.57
CA TRP A 66 4.95 12.88 8.29
C TRP A 66 4.93 14.35 7.89
N ARG A 67 3.75 14.96 7.68
CA ARG A 67 3.62 16.42 7.72
C ARG A 67 4.10 16.86 9.09
N THR A 68 5.26 17.50 9.11
CA THR A 68 5.70 18.31 10.24
C THR A 68 4.63 19.38 10.51
N PRO A 69 4.41 19.78 11.79
CA PRO A 69 3.45 20.81 12.13
C PRO A 69 3.69 22.06 11.26
N PRO A 70 2.64 22.69 10.73
CA PRO A 70 2.78 24.03 10.18
C PRO A 70 3.27 24.93 11.30
N GLU A 71 4.32 25.68 11.02
CA GLU A 71 4.78 26.80 11.82
C GLU A 71 3.62 27.78 12.05
#